data_AF-A0A2N2K125-F1
#
_entry.id   AF-A0A2N2K125-F1
#
_cell.length_a   1.000
_cell.length_b   1.000
_cell.length_c   1.000
_cell.angle_alpha   90.00
_cell.angle_beta   90.00
_cell.angle_gamma   90.00
#
_symmetry.space_group_name_H-M   'P 1'
#
loop_
_entity.id
_entity.type
_entity.pdbx_description
1 polymer ?
#
loop_
_entity_poly.entity_id
_entity_poly.type
_entity_poly.pdbx_seq_one_letter_code
_entity_poly.pdbx_strand_id
1 'polypeptide(L)'
;MKSYLIDEIPSSEMERIRSEMEKSANRSGLEKLFWVEIPENMLSEIQLLHKGCGPHVFAVELGRDWVRCEFFVRTLNSMKCSCSGYATTRQVHFAMEYADRLLERLGVKS
;
A
#
# COMPACT_ATOMS: atom_id res chain seq x y z
N MET A 1 12.87 7.65 3.50
CA MET A 1 12.13 6.38 3.29
C MET A 1 11.84 6.26 1.79
N LYS A 2 11.85 5.07 1.20
CA LYS A 2 11.62 4.88 -0.24
C LYS A 2 10.11 4.73 -0.50
N SER A 3 9.60 5.36 -1.56
CA SER A 3 8.18 5.32 -1.92
C SER A 3 7.97 5.55 -3.40
N TYR A 4 6.82 5.12 -3.90
CA TYR A 4 6.23 5.57 -5.15
C TYR A 4 5.25 6.71 -4.86
N LEU A 5 5.33 7.80 -5.61
CA LEU A 5 4.48 8.98 -5.47
C LEU A 5 3.85 9.28 -6.83
N ILE A 6 2.53 9.39 -6.85
CA ILE A 6 1.78 9.96 -7.96
C ILE A 6 1.18 11.26 -7.45
N ASP A 7 1.60 12.39 -8.02
CA ASP A 7 1.15 13.73 -7.66
C ASP A 7 0.37 14.37 -8.81
N GLU A 8 0.09 15.68 -8.69
CA GLU A 8 -0.72 16.45 -9.64
C GLU A 8 -2.13 15.88 -9.86
N ILE A 9 -2.63 15.08 -8.91
CA ILE A 9 -3.99 14.55 -8.95
C ILE A 9 -4.96 15.68 -8.62
N PRO A 10 -5.97 15.95 -9.46
CA PRO A 10 -6.96 16.97 -9.17
C PRO A 10 -7.61 16.71 -7.80
N SER A 11 -7.63 17.70 -6.91
CA SER A 11 -8.19 17.52 -5.57
C SER A 11 -9.67 17.11 -5.58
N SER A 12 -10.42 17.39 -6.66
CA SER A 12 -11.78 16.89 -6.88
C SER A 12 -11.87 15.37 -7.00
N GLU A 13 -10.79 14.70 -7.42
CA GLU A 13 -10.70 13.24 -7.57
C GLU A 13 -10.26 12.55 -6.28
N MET A 14 -9.58 13.26 -5.37
CA MET A 14 -9.04 12.67 -4.14
C MET A 14 -10.10 12.08 -3.22
N GLU A 15 -11.32 12.66 -3.19
CA GLU A 15 -12.42 12.09 -2.41
C GLU A 15 -12.90 10.74 -2.99
N ARG A 16 -12.88 10.59 -4.31
CA ARG A 16 -13.21 9.32 -4.97
C ARG A 16 -12.16 8.25 -4.66
N ILE A 17 -10.88 8.64 -4.70
CA ILE A 17 -9.75 7.77 -4.34
C ILE A 17 -9.87 7.33 -2.88
N ARG A 18 -10.11 8.27 -1.96
CA ARG A 18 -10.34 7.97 -0.54
C ARG A 18 -11.49 6.98 -0.36
N SER A 19 -12.64 7.26 -0.98
CA SER A 19 -13.83 6.39 -0.86
C SER A 19 -13.56 4.97 -1.35
N GLU A 20 -12.76 4.80 -2.40
CA GLU A 20 -12.38 3.47 -2.90
C GLU A 20 -11.38 2.77 -1.97
N MET A 21 -10.39 3.49 -1.43
CA MET A 21 -9.43 2.96 -0.47
C MET A 21 -10.12 2.53 0.84
N GLU A 22 -11.11 3.28 1.30
CA GLU A 22 -11.90 2.94 2.49
C GLU A 22 -12.73 1.65 2.32
N LYS A 23 -13.06 1.27 1.09
CA LYS A 23 -13.78 0.02 0.77
C LYS A 23 -12.83 -1.16 0.56
N SER A 24 -11.67 -0.91 -0.04
CA SER A 24 -10.79 -1.97 -0.57
C SER A 24 -9.58 -2.29 0.30
N ALA A 25 -9.16 -1.38 1.18
CA ALA A 25 -7.98 -1.55 2.02
C ALA A 25 -8.33 -1.54 3.52
N ASN A 26 -7.46 -2.14 4.32
CA ASN A 26 -7.60 -2.11 5.78
C ASN A 26 -7.25 -0.71 6.28
N ARG A 27 -8.18 -0.04 6.97
CA ARG A 27 -7.89 1.28 7.56
C ARG A 27 -6.77 1.14 8.58
N SER A 28 -5.74 1.96 8.46
CA SER A 28 -4.92 2.25 9.63
C SER A 28 -5.76 3.11 10.60
N GLY A 29 -5.43 3.16 11.89
CA GLY A 29 -6.11 4.07 12.82
C GLY A 29 -5.98 5.57 12.46
N LEU A 30 -5.32 5.91 11.35
CA LEU A 30 -5.15 7.26 10.82
C LEU A 30 -5.98 7.45 9.54
N GLU A 31 -6.67 8.59 9.46
CA GLU A 31 -7.69 8.92 8.46
C GLU A 31 -7.23 8.89 6.98
N LYS A 32 -5.93 8.97 6.72
CA LYS A 32 -5.36 9.08 5.37
C LYS A 32 -4.36 7.98 5.04
N LEU A 33 -4.23 7.00 5.92
CA LEU A 33 -3.26 5.93 5.79
C LEU A 33 -3.99 4.59 5.76
N PHE A 34 -3.67 3.79 4.75
CA PHE A 34 -4.33 2.53 4.45
C PHE A 34 -3.29 1.42 4.37
N TRP A 35 -3.67 0.22 4.81
CA TRP A 35 -2.85 -0.99 4.71
C TRP A 35 -3.32 -1.83 3.53
N VAL A 36 -2.42 -2.04 2.57
CA VAL A 36 -2.67 -2.90 1.41
C VAL A 36 -1.89 -4.19 1.61
N GLU A 37 -2.62 -5.30 1.60
CA GLU A 37 -2.05 -6.64 1.77
C GLU A 37 -1.27 -7.07 0.53
N ILE A 38 -0.08 -7.62 0.77
CA ILE A 38 0.77 -8.21 -0.26
C ILE A 38 0.29 -9.63 -0.51
N PRO A 39 -0.04 -9.99 -1.76
CA PRO A 39 -0.44 -11.35 -2.11
C PRO A 39 0.58 -12.39 -1.69
N GLU A 40 0.13 -13.56 -1.24
CA GLU A 40 0.99 -14.64 -0.75
C GLU A 40 2.09 -15.01 -1.76
N ASN A 41 1.73 -15.07 -3.04
CA ASN A 41 2.68 -15.39 -4.11
C ASN A 41 3.78 -14.33 -4.30
N MET A 42 3.69 -13.14 -3.69
CA MET A 42 4.66 -12.04 -3.73
C MET A 42 5.39 -11.82 -2.39
N LEU A 43 5.14 -12.66 -1.39
CA LEU A 43 5.86 -12.62 -0.12
C LEU A 43 7.31 -13.06 -0.31
N SER A 44 8.20 -12.50 0.52
CA SER A 44 9.58 -12.95 0.60
C SER A 44 9.67 -14.30 1.33
N GLU A 45 10.82 -14.97 1.21
CA GLU A 45 11.03 -16.27 1.86
C GLU A 45 10.74 -16.23 3.37
N ILE A 46 11.23 -15.22 4.09
CA ILE A 46 10.99 -15.07 5.53
C ILE A 46 9.50 -14.85 5.86
N GLN A 47 8.79 -14.11 5.01
CA GLN A 47 7.36 -13.84 5.17
C GLN A 47 6.51 -15.10 4.94
N LEU A 48 6.90 -15.95 3.99
CA LEU A 48 6.27 -17.25 3.72
C LEU A 48 6.54 -18.26 4.84
N LEU A 49 7.76 -18.29 5.38
CA LEU A 49 8.13 -19.17 6.48
C LEU A 49 7.37 -18.81 7.77
N HIS A 50 7.14 -17.52 8.02
CA HIS A 50 6.45 -17.02 9.20
C HIS A 50 4.93 -16.92 9.03
N LYS A 51 4.26 -18.07 8.84
CA LYS A 51 2.82 -18.17 8.56
C LYS A 51 1.90 -17.41 9.55
N GLY A 52 2.31 -17.27 10.82
CA GLY A 52 1.55 -16.55 11.84
C GLY A 52 1.70 -15.01 11.83
N CYS A 53 2.62 -14.47 11.02
CA CYS A 53 2.89 -13.04 10.96
C CYS A 53 2.02 -12.29 9.95
N GLY A 54 1.23 -12.98 9.10
CA GLY A 54 0.33 -12.33 8.16
C GLY A 54 -0.86 -11.64 8.85
N PRO A 55 -1.45 -10.58 8.28
CA PRO A 55 -1.17 -10.08 6.93
C PRO A 55 0.12 -9.26 6.86
N HIS A 56 0.82 -9.39 5.74
CA HIS A 56 1.96 -8.56 5.39
C HIS A 56 1.48 -7.43 4.49
N VAL A 57 1.73 -6.19 4.88
CA VAL A 57 1.12 -5.01 4.26
C VAL A 57 2.15 -3.95 3.94
N PHE A 58 1.85 -3.11 2.94
CA PHE A 58 2.50 -1.82 2.78
C PHE A 58 1.49 -0.68 3.02
N ALA A 59 2.02 0.51 3.28
CA ALA A 59 1.21 1.70 3.53
C ALA A 59 0.91 2.43 2.21
N VAL A 60 -0.36 2.82 2.05
CA VAL A 60 -0.79 3.82 1.07
C VAL A 60 -1.28 5.04 1.81
N GLU A 61 -0.65 6.19 1.58
CA GLU A 61 -1.05 7.48 2.15
C GLU A 61 -1.68 8.36 1.09
N LEU A 62 -2.77 9.04 1.45
CA LEU A 62 -3.46 10.01 0.62
C LEU A 62 -3.16 11.44 1.05
N GLY A 63 -2.76 12.27 0.09
CA GLY A 63 -2.46 13.68 0.26
C GLY A 63 -3.61 14.62 -0.07
N ARG A 64 -3.26 15.86 -0.43
CA ARG A 64 -4.20 16.85 -0.99
C ARG A 64 -4.47 16.61 -2.48
N ASP A 65 -3.46 16.14 -3.18
CA ASP A 65 -3.31 16.06 -4.63
C ASP A 65 -2.32 14.95 -5.02
N TRP A 66 -2.10 13.99 -4.12
CA TRP A 66 -1.16 12.90 -4.33
C TRP A 66 -1.55 11.61 -3.63
N VAL A 67 -1.05 10.49 -4.16
CA VAL A 67 -1.09 9.16 -3.57
C VAL A 67 0.34 8.66 -3.39
N ARG A 68 0.67 8.13 -2.21
CA ARG A 68 2.02 7.62 -1.91
C ARG A 68 1.97 6.18 -1.43
N CYS A 69 2.70 5.29 -2.09
CA CYS A 69 2.91 3.91 -1.63
C CYS A 69 4.31 3.77 -1.01
N GLU A 70 4.38 3.31 0.24
CA GLU A 70 5.66 3.05 0.89
C GLU A 70 6.29 1.76 0.40
N PHE A 71 7.60 1.75 0.16
CA PHE A 71 8.37 0.53 -0.11
C PHE A 71 8.87 -0.11 1.18
N PHE A 72 7.97 -0.21 2.17
CA PHE A 72 8.24 -0.80 3.47
C PHE A 72 7.10 -1.73 3.85
N VAL A 73 7.43 -3.01 3.99
CA VAL A 73 6.50 -4.06 4.37
C VAL A 73 6.46 -4.17 5.90
N ARG A 74 5.26 -4.37 6.43
CA ARG A 74 5.00 -4.57 7.87
C ARG A 74 4.15 -5.82 8.05
N THR A 75 4.33 -6.49 9.17
CA THR A 75 3.32 -7.43 9.70
C THR A 75 2.40 -6.65 10.63
N LEU A 76 1.08 -6.90 10.53
CA LEU A 76 0.12 -6.32 11.47
C LEU A 76 0.01 -7.08 12.80
N ASN A 77 0.61 -8.27 12.90
CA ASN A 77 0.51 -9.13 14.09
C ASN A 77 1.71 -9.01 15.04
N SER A 78 2.87 -8.55 14.57
CA SER A 78 4.08 -8.51 15.41
C SER A 78 5.07 -7.42 15.02
N MET A 79 5.16 -6.37 15.83
CA MET A 79 6.12 -5.28 15.59
C MET A 79 7.60 -5.68 15.72
N LYS A 80 7.91 -6.81 16.36
CA LYS A 80 9.29 -7.28 16.59
C LYS A 80 9.76 -8.33 15.57
N CYS A 81 8.91 -8.68 14.61
CA CYS A 81 9.25 -9.69 13.62
C CYS A 81 10.18 -9.13 12.53
N SER A 82 11.13 -9.95 12.08
CA SER A 82 12.00 -9.70 10.94
C SER A 82 11.27 -9.68 9.58
N CYS A 83 9.96 -9.98 9.55
CA CYS A 83 9.12 -9.80 8.35
C CYS A 83 8.96 -8.33 7.95
N SER A 84 9.15 -7.40 8.89
CA SER A 84 9.06 -5.96 8.62
C SER A 84 10.39 -5.44 8.07
N GLY A 85 10.36 -4.72 6.95
CA GLY A 85 11.56 -4.25 6.28
C GLY A 85 11.28 -3.61 4.93
N TYR A 86 12.35 -3.22 4.21
CA TYR A 86 12.20 -2.72 2.85
C TYR A 86 11.59 -3.77 1.93
N ALA A 87 10.69 -3.33 1.06
CA ALA A 87 10.06 -4.17 0.05
C ALA A 87 11.11 -4.76 -0.89
N THR A 88 10.92 -6.04 -1.26
CA THR A 88 11.67 -6.67 -2.34
C THR A 88 11.32 -6.02 -3.68
N THR A 89 12.14 -6.22 -4.73
CA THR A 89 11.84 -5.70 -6.08
C THR A 89 10.43 -6.07 -6.55
N ARG A 90 10.00 -7.31 -6.30
CA ARG A 90 8.65 -7.77 -6.67
C ARG A 90 7.54 -7.04 -5.92
N GLN A 91 7.75 -6.76 -4.63
CA GLN A 91 6.81 -6.02 -3.79
C GLN A 91 6.78 -4.53 -4.15
N VAL A 92 7.90 -3.96 -4.56
CA VAL A 92 7.98 -2.59 -5.10
C VAL A 92 7.13 -2.48 -6.36
N HIS A 93 7.31 -3.38 -7.33
CA HIS A 93 6.49 -3.40 -8.54
C HIS A 93 5.01 -3.60 -8.22
N PHE A 94 4.68 -4.49 -7.28
CA PHE A 94 3.30 -4.66 -6.83
C PHE A 94 2.70 -3.36 -6.26
N ALA A 95 3.43 -2.65 -5.42
CA ALA A 95 2.96 -1.38 -4.84
C ALA A 95 2.72 -0.32 -5.91
N MET A 96 3.59 -0.25 -6.92
CA MET A 96 3.41 0.65 -8.08
C MET A 96 2.17 0.28 -8.89
N GLU A 97 2.07 -0.99 -9.31
CA GLU A 97 0.91 -1.49 -10.08
C GLU A 97 -0.40 -1.33 -9.30
N TYR A 98 -0.38 -1.48 -7.98
CA TYR A 98 -1.56 -1.26 -7.16
C TYR A 98 -2.06 0.20 -7.27
N ALA A 99 -1.15 1.17 -7.14
CA ALA A 99 -1.49 2.59 -7.26
C ALA A 99 -1.98 2.94 -8.67
N ASP A 100 -1.27 2.47 -9.70
CA ASP A 100 -1.64 2.74 -11.09
C ASP A 100 -3.04 2.16 -11.41
N ARG A 101 -3.30 0.91 -11.01
CA ARG A 101 -4.62 0.26 -11.22
C ARG A 101 -5.74 0.92 -10.41
N LEU A 102 -5.44 1.47 -9.24
CA LEU A 102 -6.40 2.23 -8.45
C LEU A 102 -6.87 3.46 -9.22
N LEU A 103 -5.93 4.25 -9.75
CA LEU A 103 -6.26 5.45 -10.53
C LEU A 103 -6.95 5.10 -11.84
N GLU A 104 -6.46 4.08 -12.56
CA GLU A 104 -7.04 3.60 -13.81
C GLU A 104 -8.50 3.15 -13.63
N ARG A 105 -8.78 2.35 -12.59
CA ARG A 105 -10.16 1.89 -12.30
C ARG A 105 -11.12 3.05 -12.02
N LEU A 106 -10.62 4.10 -11.39
CA LEU A 106 -11.40 5.29 -11.09
C LEU A 106 -11.49 6.26 -12.29
N GLY A 107 -10.73 6.01 -13.36
CA GLY A 107 -10.61 6.92 -14.51
C GLY A 107 -9.95 8.25 -14.13
N VAL A 108 -9.13 8.26 -13.07
CA VAL A 108 -8.37 9.44 -12.66
C VAL A 108 -7.20 9.61 -13.62
N LYS A 109 -7.06 10.83 -14.16
CA LYS A 109 -5.90 11.21 -14.96
C LYS A 109 -4.87 11.85 -14.04
N SER A 110 -3.68 11.29 -14.04
CA SER A 110 -2.47 11.76 -13.35
C SER A 110 -1.33 11.75 -14.35
#